data_AF-J4UAC2-F1
#
_entry.id   AF-J4UAC2-F1
#
_cell.length_a   1.000
_cell.length_b   1.000
_cell.length_c   1.000
_cell.angle_alpha   90.00
_cell.angle_beta   90.00
_cell.angle_gamma   90.00
#
_symmetry.space_group_name_H-M   'P 1'
#
loop_
_entity.id
_entity.type
_entity.pdbx_description
1 polymer ?
#
loop_
_entity_poly.entity_id
_entity_poly.type
_entity_poly.pdbx_seq_one_letter_code
_entity_poly.pdbx_strand_id
1 'polypeptide(L)'
;MKKSSIVVKLLAVICLLSFIVACNENTDISKKNTEDNATKNISQSDDKIDKVVDNTSKDDEIKEKARAVIYDTKIKELKKEEKTGQNIPAASIDIVGLKKRSDGYSIFANIIEMTYKFDNGIFDNDSGALYPIRYDMDLDFKIVKTYQVEDGERFIPSIREMVEKDEKLAEKMIGSQDSFSSKHDIIMEDLKKNAEIAGLKNFLYKKNEIPGYEKDVREIDDDTPDGVICIIKNKDYNKAQEERKEIVPSTVAGKHTVYAPCIWYHEKTGICVKNTVWYDN
;
A
#
# COMPACT_ATOMS: atom_id res chain seq x y z
N MET A 1 23.04 15.46 -49.88
CA MET A 1 23.69 14.36 -49.12
C MET A 1 25.03 14.87 -48.63
N LYS A 2 25.44 14.88 -47.36
CA LYS A 2 24.87 14.54 -46.05
C LYS A 2 25.16 15.74 -45.13
N LYS A 3 24.19 16.13 -44.29
CA LYS A 3 24.27 17.30 -43.41
C LYS A 3 25.09 16.98 -42.15
N SER A 4 25.94 17.93 -41.81
CA SER A 4 26.83 17.95 -40.66
C SER A 4 26.07 18.11 -39.35
N SER A 5 26.51 17.35 -38.34
CA SER A 5 26.08 17.37 -36.96
C SER A 5 26.42 18.71 -36.29
N ILE A 6 25.40 19.50 -35.98
CA ILE A 6 25.44 20.65 -35.08
C ILE A 6 24.19 20.54 -34.20
N VAL A 7 24.31 20.01 -32.98
CA VAL A 7 23.70 20.55 -31.74
C VAL A 7 24.47 19.96 -30.55
N VAL A 8 25.62 20.56 -30.26
CA VAL A 8 26.12 20.68 -28.88
C VAL A 8 25.68 22.08 -28.44
N LYS A 9 25.21 22.19 -27.18
CA LYS A 9 24.74 23.39 -26.43
C LYS A 9 23.22 23.47 -26.24
N LEU A 10 22.73 22.91 -25.13
CA LEU A 10 21.97 23.71 -24.16
C LEU A 10 22.05 23.03 -22.79
N LEU A 11 23.12 23.37 -22.08
CA LEU A 11 23.30 23.14 -20.66
C LEU A 11 23.23 24.53 -20.03
N ALA A 12 22.47 24.61 -18.92
CA ALA A 12 22.35 25.72 -17.98
C ALA A 12 21.37 26.87 -18.32
N VAL A 13 20.85 27.41 -17.20
CA VAL A 13 20.06 28.63 -16.98
C VAL A 13 18.56 28.37 -16.76
N ILE A 14 17.89 28.76 -15.66
CA ILE A 14 18.24 29.17 -14.29
C ILE A 14 16.91 29.50 -13.57
N CYS A 15 16.89 29.23 -12.27
CA CYS A 15 16.18 29.94 -11.19
C CYS A 15 14.64 29.96 -11.07
N LEU A 16 14.25 29.60 -9.84
CA LEU A 16 13.33 30.29 -8.93
C LEU A 16 12.04 30.87 -9.52
N LEU A 17 10.91 30.29 -9.10
CA LEU A 17 9.82 31.10 -8.54
C LEU A 17 9.46 30.60 -7.15
N SER A 18 10.05 31.30 -6.20
CA SER A 18 9.73 31.44 -4.80
C SER A 18 8.27 31.86 -4.54
N PHE A 19 7.74 31.36 -3.43
CA PHE A 19 6.80 32.00 -2.50
C PHE A 19 5.75 32.96 -3.07
N ILE A 20 4.49 32.53 -2.99
CA ILE A 20 3.40 33.41 -2.53
C ILE A 20 2.73 32.70 -1.34
N VAL A 21 3.30 32.94 -0.15
CA VAL A 21 2.52 32.97 1.08
C VAL A 21 1.89 34.35 1.09
N ALA A 22 0.61 34.42 0.77
CA ALA A 22 -0.19 35.60 1.07
C ALA A 22 -0.78 35.42 2.47
N CYS A 23 -0.28 36.24 3.38
CA CYS A 23 -0.91 36.55 4.66
C CYS A 23 -2.40 36.81 4.46
N ASN A 24 -3.23 36.28 5.35
CA ASN A 24 -4.42 37.01 5.75
C ASN A 24 -4.38 37.14 7.26
N GLU A 25 -4.24 38.40 7.69
CA GLU A 25 -4.03 38.82 9.06
C GLU A 25 -5.27 38.50 9.91
N ASN A 26 -4.99 37.94 11.09
CA ASN A 26 -5.88 38.01 12.24
C ASN A 26 -6.14 39.49 12.54
N THR A 27 -7.40 39.92 12.41
CA THR A 27 -7.85 41.14 13.09
C THR A 27 -8.57 40.72 14.37
N ASP A 28 -7.85 40.89 15.46
CA ASP A 28 -8.31 40.79 16.84
C ASP A 28 -9.20 42.01 17.16
N ILE A 29 -10.45 41.78 17.58
CA ILE A 29 -11.31 42.83 18.14
C ILE A 29 -11.91 42.32 19.46
N SER A 30 -11.18 42.64 20.52
CA SER A 30 -11.60 43.10 21.84
C SER A 30 -12.90 42.58 22.48
N LYS A 31 -12.69 41.96 23.64
CA LYS A 31 -13.61 41.72 24.77
C LYS A 31 -14.66 42.82 24.99
N LYS A 32 -15.91 42.40 25.24
CA LYS A 32 -16.79 43.02 26.23
C LYS A 32 -17.70 41.95 26.87
N ASN A 33 -17.63 41.82 28.19
CA ASN A 33 -18.56 41.06 29.01
C ASN A 33 -19.93 41.76 29.04
N THR A 34 -21.01 40.99 29.27
CA THR A 34 -21.91 41.11 30.43
C THR A 34 -23.29 40.45 30.17
N GLU A 35 -23.67 39.56 31.10
CA GLU A 35 -25.01 39.15 31.60
C GLU A 35 -26.03 38.36 30.76
N ASP A 36 -26.29 37.14 31.26
CA ASP A 36 -27.58 36.53 31.67
C ASP A 36 -28.90 37.18 31.20
N ASN A 37 -29.77 36.36 30.58
CA ASN A 37 -31.09 36.03 31.14
C ASN A 37 -31.91 35.02 30.30
N ALA A 38 -32.28 33.91 30.96
CA ALA A 38 -33.62 33.33 31.05
C ALA A 38 -34.58 33.29 29.83
N THR A 39 -34.86 32.06 29.39
CA THR A 39 -36.17 31.43 29.13
C THR A 39 -37.21 32.07 28.16
N LYS A 40 -37.45 31.44 27.00
CA LYS A 40 -38.75 30.83 26.59
C LYS A 40 -38.78 30.31 25.14
N ASN A 41 -39.05 29.01 25.02
CA ASN A 41 -40.07 28.33 24.21
C ASN A 41 -40.32 28.61 22.70
N ILE A 42 -40.23 27.49 21.96
CA ILE A 42 -41.15 26.96 20.92
C ILE A 42 -41.11 27.60 19.53
N SER A 43 -40.53 26.90 18.54
CA SER A 43 -41.25 26.11 17.51
C SER A 43 -40.37 25.79 16.30
N GLN A 44 -40.49 24.54 15.82
CA GLN A 44 -40.28 24.04 14.46
C GLN A 44 -39.23 24.70 13.54
N SER A 45 -38.19 23.92 13.21
CA SER A 45 -37.74 23.81 11.83
C SER A 45 -37.23 22.39 11.54
N ASP A 46 -38.17 21.59 11.05
CA ASP A 46 -38.10 20.53 10.05
C ASP A 46 -36.72 20.01 9.59
N ASP A 47 -36.53 18.71 9.82
CA ASP A 47 -36.08 17.69 8.86
C ASP A 47 -34.96 18.07 7.86
N LYS A 48 -33.70 17.91 8.28
CA LYS A 48 -32.60 17.70 7.31
C LYS A 48 -31.30 17.10 7.86
N ILE A 49 -31.34 16.25 8.88
CA ILE A 49 -30.12 15.61 9.42
C ILE A 49 -30.06 14.09 9.19
N ASP A 50 -31.17 13.41 8.86
CA ASP A 50 -31.19 11.93 8.81
C ASP A 50 -30.73 11.28 7.49
N LYS A 51 -30.68 11.99 6.35
CA LYS A 51 -30.39 11.34 5.04
C LYS A 51 -28.90 11.11 4.73
N VAL A 52 -27.98 11.87 5.34
CA VAL A 52 -26.54 11.76 5.01
C VAL A 52 -25.86 10.67 5.84
N VAL A 53 -26.26 10.52 7.11
CA VAL A 53 -25.73 9.49 8.01
C VAL A 53 -26.22 8.09 7.60
N ASP A 54 -27.50 7.95 7.23
CA ASP A 54 -28.10 6.67 6.82
C ASP A 54 -27.51 6.14 5.49
N ASN A 55 -27.19 7.03 4.53
CA ASN A 55 -26.59 6.61 3.26
C ASN A 55 -25.12 6.19 3.38
N THR A 56 -24.34 6.85 4.25
CA THR A 56 -22.92 6.50 4.45
C THR A 56 -22.79 5.12 5.10
N SER A 57 -23.61 4.85 6.12
CA SER A 57 -23.66 3.54 6.80
C SER A 57 -24.01 2.39 5.83
N LYS A 58 -24.99 2.62 4.94
CA LYS A 58 -25.37 1.63 3.92
C LYS A 58 -24.29 1.42 2.86
N ASP A 59 -23.59 2.48 2.46
CA ASP A 59 -22.48 2.37 1.52
C ASP A 59 -21.33 1.55 2.12
N ASP A 60 -21.02 1.75 3.39
CA ASP A 60 -19.95 1.01 4.07
C ASP A 60 -20.30 -0.48 4.25
N GLU A 61 -21.56 -0.81 4.55
CA GLU A 61 -22.03 -2.21 4.57
C GLU A 61 -21.86 -2.89 3.19
N ILE A 62 -22.20 -2.18 2.10
CA ILE A 62 -22.02 -2.68 0.74
C ILE A 62 -20.53 -2.89 0.44
N LYS A 63 -19.67 -1.94 0.81
CA LYS A 63 -18.22 -2.07 0.60
C LYS A 63 -17.67 -3.26 1.36
N GLU A 64 -18.02 -3.46 2.63
CA GLU A 64 -17.48 -4.58 3.41
C GLU A 64 -17.92 -5.95 2.85
N LYS A 65 -19.18 -6.09 2.42
CA LYS A 65 -19.64 -7.31 1.72
C LYS A 65 -18.88 -7.52 0.41
N ALA A 66 -18.72 -6.49 -0.40
CA ALA A 66 -17.96 -6.56 -1.65
C ALA A 66 -16.48 -6.91 -1.38
N ARG A 67 -15.86 -6.32 -0.34
CA ARG A 67 -14.47 -6.57 0.05
C ARG A 67 -14.26 -8.04 0.38
N ALA A 68 -15.15 -8.63 1.17
CA ALA A 68 -15.10 -10.05 1.52
C ALA A 68 -15.20 -10.95 0.27
N VAL A 69 -16.15 -10.68 -0.64
CA VAL A 69 -16.31 -11.46 -1.88
C VAL A 69 -15.07 -11.34 -2.78
N ILE A 70 -14.55 -10.13 -2.95
CA ILE A 70 -13.34 -9.88 -3.76
C ILE A 70 -12.14 -10.61 -3.15
N TYR A 71 -11.94 -10.49 -1.84
CA TYR A 71 -10.87 -11.17 -1.12
C TYR A 71 -10.94 -12.69 -1.31
N ASP A 72 -12.09 -13.30 -1.05
CA ASP A 72 -12.27 -14.75 -1.20
C ASP A 72 -12.02 -15.22 -2.63
N THR A 73 -12.46 -14.42 -3.61
CA THR A 73 -12.19 -14.67 -5.03
C THR A 73 -10.69 -14.65 -5.32
N LYS A 74 -9.98 -13.62 -4.85
CA LYS A 74 -8.54 -13.47 -5.06
C LYS A 74 -7.72 -14.56 -4.41
N ILE A 75 -7.99 -14.88 -3.14
CA ILE A 75 -7.31 -15.98 -2.44
C ILE A 75 -7.54 -17.32 -3.17
N LYS A 76 -8.76 -17.55 -3.71
CA LYS A 76 -9.06 -18.77 -4.47
C LYS A 76 -8.36 -18.81 -5.83
N GLU A 77 -8.20 -17.68 -6.50
CA GLU A 77 -7.45 -17.56 -7.76
C GLU A 77 -5.96 -17.85 -7.54
N LEU A 78 -5.34 -17.18 -6.56
CA LEU A 78 -3.91 -17.37 -6.23
C LEU A 78 -3.59 -18.82 -5.88
N LYS A 79 -4.47 -19.50 -5.15
CA LYS A 79 -4.34 -20.94 -4.84
C LYS A 79 -4.48 -21.86 -6.05
N LYS A 80 -5.09 -21.42 -7.16
CA LYS A 80 -5.25 -22.24 -8.38
C LYS A 80 -4.09 -22.06 -9.36
N GLU A 81 -3.50 -20.88 -9.41
CA GLU A 81 -2.34 -20.57 -10.26
C GLU A 81 -1.07 -21.32 -9.81
N GLU A 82 -1.12 -21.80 -8.58
CA GLU A 82 -0.14 -22.64 -7.96
C GLU A 82 0.06 -23.99 -8.67
N LYS A 83 1.25 -24.20 -9.24
CA LYS A 83 1.63 -25.48 -9.86
C LYS A 83 2.16 -26.51 -8.86
N THR A 84 2.53 -26.10 -7.63
CA THR A 84 3.32 -26.93 -6.70
C THR A 84 2.74 -27.12 -5.30
N GLY A 85 1.62 -26.49 -4.93
CA GLY A 85 0.92 -26.69 -3.65
C GLY A 85 1.65 -26.16 -2.39
N GLN A 86 2.57 -25.20 -2.51
CA GLN A 86 3.45 -24.69 -1.44
C GLN A 86 3.40 -23.16 -1.19
N ASN A 87 2.64 -22.38 -1.94
CA ASN A 87 2.52 -20.94 -1.84
C ASN A 87 1.36 -20.53 -0.93
N ILE A 88 1.65 -19.69 0.05
CA ILE A 88 0.64 -19.06 0.90
C ILE A 88 0.27 -17.70 0.30
N PRO A 89 -0.99 -17.47 -0.08
CA PRO A 89 -1.42 -16.18 -0.58
C PRO A 89 -1.62 -15.18 0.57
N ALA A 90 -1.43 -13.91 0.25
CA ALA A 90 -1.88 -12.80 1.08
C ALA A 90 -2.42 -11.69 0.18
N ALA A 91 -3.48 -11.01 0.61
CA ALA A 91 -4.08 -9.94 -0.17
C ALA A 91 -4.58 -8.80 0.71
N SER A 92 -4.49 -7.58 0.17
CA SER A 92 -5.13 -6.39 0.70
C SER A 92 -6.06 -5.82 -0.36
N ILE A 93 -7.32 -5.64 0.00
CA ILE A 93 -8.36 -5.09 -0.88
C ILE A 93 -8.74 -3.73 -0.32
N ASP A 94 -8.45 -2.66 -1.03
CA ASP A 94 -8.82 -1.30 -0.63
C ASP A 94 -9.94 -0.76 -1.54
N ILE A 95 -11.16 -0.64 -1.02
CA ILE A 95 -12.29 -0.13 -1.80
C ILE A 95 -12.28 1.40 -1.78
N VAL A 96 -11.95 1.94 -2.94
CA VAL A 96 -11.79 3.38 -3.16
C VAL A 96 -13.14 4.05 -3.44
N GLY A 97 -14.06 3.36 -4.11
CA GLY A 97 -15.36 3.91 -4.49
C GLY A 97 -16.42 2.86 -4.80
N LEU A 98 -17.66 3.33 -4.82
CA LEU A 98 -18.87 2.56 -5.09
C LEU A 98 -19.82 3.41 -5.94
N LYS A 99 -20.42 2.82 -6.98
CA LYS A 99 -21.58 3.37 -7.69
C LYS A 99 -22.72 2.36 -7.62
N LYS A 100 -23.87 2.78 -7.05
CA LYS A 100 -25.11 1.98 -7.04
C LYS A 100 -25.75 1.99 -8.42
N ARG A 101 -26.24 0.83 -8.87
CA ARG A 101 -26.97 0.63 -10.13
C ARG A 101 -28.37 0.10 -9.80
N SER A 102 -29.26 0.08 -10.80
CA SER A 102 -30.60 -0.49 -10.63
C SER A 102 -30.59 -2.00 -10.37
N ASP A 103 -29.55 -2.68 -10.87
CA ASP A 103 -29.39 -4.14 -10.89
C ASP A 103 -28.17 -4.61 -10.09
N GLY A 104 -27.50 -3.71 -9.35
CA GLY A 104 -26.30 -4.08 -8.60
C GLY A 104 -25.39 -2.90 -8.24
N TYR A 105 -24.09 -3.16 -8.25
CA TYR A 105 -23.05 -2.26 -7.77
C TYR A 105 -21.82 -2.27 -8.68
N SER A 106 -21.22 -1.10 -8.91
CA SER A 106 -19.85 -0.99 -9.42
C SER A 106 -18.91 -0.66 -8.27
N ILE A 107 -18.00 -1.57 -7.96
CA ILE A 107 -17.01 -1.47 -6.89
C ILE A 107 -15.65 -1.16 -7.52
N PHE A 108 -14.99 -0.13 -7.00
CA PHE A 108 -13.68 0.33 -7.47
C PHE A 108 -12.67 0.10 -6.37
N ALA A 109 -11.64 -0.69 -6.63
CA ALA A 109 -10.69 -1.11 -5.63
C ALA A 109 -9.24 -1.05 -6.13
N ASN A 110 -8.31 -0.83 -5.20
CA ASN A 110 -6.90 -1.13 -5.39
C ASN A 110 -6.62 -2.46 -4.68
N ILE A 111 -6.00 -3.39 -5.40
CA ILE A 111 -5.65 -4.71 -4.89
C ILE A 111 -4.15 -4.81 -4.78
N ILE A 112 -3.68 -5.31 -3.65
CA ILE A 112 -2.35 -5.87 -3.48
C ILE A 112 -2.52 -7.37 -3.28
N GLU A 113 -1.86 -8.16 -4.10
CA GLU A 113 -1.79 -9.60 -3.95
C GLU A 113 -0.35 -10.05 -3.92
N MET A 114 -0.06 -11.01 -3.05
CA MET A 114 1.26 -11.58 -2.85
C MET A 114 1.14 -13.08 -2.70
N THR A 115 2.15 -13.81 -3.14
CA THR A 115 2.31 -15.22 -2.78
C THR A 115 3.68 -15.46 -2.18
N TYR A 116 3.72 -16.36 -1.19
CA TYR A 116 4.93 -16.66 -0.45
C TYR A 116 5.19 -18.15 -0.45
N LYS A 117 6.39 -18.54 -0.87
CA LYS A 117 6.92 -19.88 -0.61
C LYS A 117 7.27 -19.99 0.86
N PHE A 118 7.00 -21.14 1.47
CA PHE A 118 7.36 -21.40 2.85
C PHE A 118 8.39 -22.53 2.92
N ASP A 119 9.57 -22.24 3.46
CA ASP A 119 10.62 -23.22 3.67
C ASP A 119 11.35 -22.97 4.99
N ASN A 120 11.58 -24.05 5.76
CA ASN A 120 12.32 -24.02 7.02
C ASN A 120 11.87 -22.91 7.99
N GLY A 121 10.57 -22.61 8.02
CA GLY A 121 10.00 -21.60 8.90
C GLY A 121 10.04 -20.16 8.36
N ILE A 122 10.65 -19.94 7.20
CA ILE A 122 10.83 -18.61 6.62
C ILE A 122 10.03 -18.52 5.33
N PHE A 123 9.32 -17.41 5.16
CA PHE A 123 8.62 -17.09 3.92
C PHE A 123 9.57 -16.46 2.91
N ASP A 124 9.33 -16.70 1.64
CA ASP A 124 10.07 -16.13 0.52
C ASP A 124 9.06 -15.60 -0.49
N ASN A 125 9.17 -14.32 -0.87
CA ASN A 125 8.21 -13.75 -1.80
C ASN A 125 8.39 -14.38 -3.20
N ASP A 126 7.35 -15.01 -3.71
CA ASP A 126 7.39 -15.69 -5.00
C ASP A 126 6.79 -14.82 -6.12
N SER A 127 5.68 -14.14 -5.82
CA SER A 127 5.06 -13.19 -6.73
C SER A 127 4.35 -12.08 -5.96
N GLY A 128 4.11 -10.98 -6.67
CA GLY A 128 3.34 -9.85 -6.17
C GLY A 128 2.79 -9.01 -7.31
N ALA A 129 1.60 -8.46 -7.10
CA ALA A 129 1.01 -7.49 -8.00
C ALA A 129 0.24 -6.43 -7.21
N LEU A 130 0.28 -5.20 -7.73
CA LEU A 130 -0.52 -4.09 -7.26
C LEU A 130 -1.24 -3.49 -8.45
N TYR A 131 -2.56 -3.46 -8.40
CA TYR A 131 -3.34 -2.93 -9.52
C TYR A 131 -4.71 -2.39 -9.10
N PRO A 132 -5.18 -1.31 -9.75
CA PRO A 132 -6.55 -0.86 -9.66
C PRO A 132 -7.47 -1.77 -10.49
N ILE A 133 -8.71 -1.93 -10.04
CA ILE A 133 -9.70 -2.81 -10.67
C ILE A 133 -11.11 -2.32 -10.38
N ARG A 134 -12.03 -2.65 -11.30
CA ARG A 134 -13.47 -2.52 -11.05
C ARG A 134 -14.15 -3.88 -11.14
N TYR A 135 -15.05 -4.11 -10.19
CA TYR A 135 -16.01 -5.21 -10.23
C TYR A 135 -17.42 -4.67 -10.38
N ASP A 136 -18.14 -5.14 -11.39
CA ASP A 136 -19.60 -5.01 -11.42
C ASP A 136 -20.19 -6.26 -10.78
N MET A 137 -20.99 -6.05 -9.75
CA MET A 137 -21.66 -7.09 -8.98
C MET A 137 -23.18 -6.94 -9.09
N ASP A 138 -23.93 -8.04 -9.02
CA ASP A 138 -25.38 -7.99 -8.85
C ASP A 138 -25.76 -7.64 -7.39
N LEU A 139 -27.07 -7.56 -7.10
CA LEU A 139 -27.58 -7.26 -5.76
C LEU A 139 -27.23 -8.34 -4.72
N ASP A 140 -26.91 -9.55 -5.15
CA ASP A 140 -26.45 -10.66 -4.31
C ASP A 140 -24.91 -10.72 -4.19
N PHE A 141 -24.22 -9.65 -4.63
CA PHE A 141 -22.75 -9.50 -4.62
C PHE A 141 -22.00 -10.52 -5.48
N LYS A 142 -22.67 -11.21 -6.41
CA LYS A 142 -21.97 -12.05 -7.37
C LYS A 142 -21.25 -11.16 -8.37
N ILE A 143 -19.94 -11.40 -8.56
CA ILE A 143 -19.16 -10.71 -9.59
C ILE A 143 -19.70 -11.12 -10.97
N VAL A 144 -20.24 -10.14 -11.70
CA VAL A 144 -20.78 -10.30 -13.05
C VAL A 144 -19.72 -9.96 -14.09
N LYS A 145 -18.92 -8.92 -13.82
CA LYS A 145 -17.88 -8.45 -14.73
C LYS A 145 -16.72 -7.80 -14.00
N THR A 146 -15.54 -7.93 -14.58
CA THR A 146 -14.30 -7.33 -14.09
C THR A 146 -13.70 -6.45 -15.18
N TYR A 147 -13.17 -5.30 -14.78
CA TYR A 147 -12.42 -4.40 -15.64
C TYR A 147 -11.05 -4.17 -15.03
N GLN A 148 -10.03 -4.63 -15.73
CA GLN A 148 -8.64 -4.38 -15.39
C GLN A 148 -8.15 -3.17 -16.17
N VAL A 149 -7.23 -2.43 -15.56
CA VAL A 149 -6.53 -1.34 -16.23
C VAL A 149 -5.45 -1.90 -17.16
N GLU A 150 -5.09 -1.11 -18.16
CA GLU A 150 -3.98 -1.40 -19.04
C GLU A 150 -2.66 -0.94 -18.42
N ASP A 151 -1.54 -1.55 -18.79
CA ASP A 151 -0.21 -1.12 -18.33
C ASP A 151 0.38 0.01 -19.19
N GLY A 152 1.45 0.63 -18.67
CA GLY A 152 2.26 1.61 -19.41
C GLY A 152 1.53 2.93 -19.69
N GLU A 153 1.70 3.47 -20.89
CA GLU A 153 1.11 4.77 -21.28
C GLU A 153 -0.43 4.79 -21.22
N ARG A 154 -1.06 3.60 -21.23
CA ARG A 154 -2.51 3.43 -21.18
C ARG A 154 -3.06 3.29 -19.74
N PHE A 155 -2.20 3.28 -18.72
CA PHE A 155 -2.61 3.12 -17.33
C PHE A 155 -3.58 4.21 -16.85
N ILE A 156 -3.17 5.49 -16.89
CA ILE A 156 -4.04 6.60 -16.46
C ILE A 156 -5.30 6.72 -17.34
N PRO A 157 -5.20 6.66 -18.69
CA PRO A 157 -6.40 6.66 -19.54
C PRO A 157 -7.39 5.53 -19.21
N SER A 158 -6.91 4.31 -19.00
CA SER A 158 -7.78 3.16 -18.70
C SER A 158 -8.42 3.26 -17.31
N ILE A 159 -7.78 3.86 -16.31
CA ILE A 159 -8.43 4.19 -15.02
C ILE A 159 -9.61 5.15 -15.27
N ARG A 160 -9.41 6.24 -16.04
CA ARG A 160 -10.48 7.21 -16.35
C ARG A 160 -11.65 6.55 -17.08
N GLU A 161 -11.37 5.67 -18.03
CA GLU A 161 -12.39 4.90 -18.74
C GLU A 161 -13.15 3.95 -17.79
N MET A 162 -12.42 3.22 -16.94
CA MET A 162 -12.98 2.29 -15.95
C MET A 162 -13.94 2.98 -14.97
N VAL A 163 -13.60 4.19 -14.52
CA VAL A 163 -14.46 5.00 -13.62
C VAL A 163 -15.54 5.79 -14.35
N GLU A 164 -15.73 5.57 -15.65
CA GLU A 164 -16.75 6.22 -16.50
C GLU A 164 -16.57 7.74 -16.58
N LYS A 165 -15.31 8.18 -16.67
CA LYS A 165 -14.90 9.61 -16.75
C LYS A 165 -15.28 10.44 -15.52
N ASP A 166 -15.49 9.79 -14.38
CA ASP A 166 -15.60 10.45 -13.08
C ASP A 166 -14.21 10.84 -12.59
N GLU A 167 -13.78 12.06 -12.93
CA GLU A 167 -12.41 12.52 -12.63
C GLU A 167 -12.10 12.52 -11.13
N LYS A 168 -13.07 12.81 -10.25
CA LYS A 168 -12.83 12.77 -8.79
C LYS A 168 -12.51 11.36 -8.32
N LEU A 169 -13.25 10.37 -8.84
CA LEU A 169 -12.97 8.98 -8.53
C LEU A 169 -11.68 8.50 -9.19
N ALA A 170 -11.36 8.95 -10.41
CA ALA A 170 -10.09 8.66 -11.07
C ALA A 170 -8.90 9.16 -10.25
N GLU A 171 -8.93 10.42 -9.82
CA GLU A 171 -7.90 11.02 -8.95
C GLU A 171 -7.75 10.24 -7.65
N LYS A 172 -8.88 9.85 -7.03
CA LYS A 172 -8.85 9.03 -5.82
C LYS A 172 -8.22 7.66 -6.07
N MET A 173 -8.58 6.98 -7.16
CA MET A 173 -8.01 5.67 -7.53
C MET A 173 -6.50 5.75 -7.77
N ILE A 174 -6.04 6.78 -8.48
CA ILE A 174 -4.62 7.01 -8.76
C ILE A 174 -3.87 7.35 -7.46
N GLY A 175 -4.42 8.26 -6.65
CA GLY A 175 -3.79 8.72 -5.41
C GLY A 175 -3.81 7.71 -4.26
N SER A 176 -4.69 6.71 -4.30
CA SER A 176 -4.78 5.64 -3.29
C SER A 176 -4.04 4.36 -3.68
N GLN A 177 -3.19 4.41 -4.72
CA GLN A 177 -2.22 3.36 -5.00
C GLN A 177 -1.09 3.45 -3.98
N ASP A 178 -1.44 3.05 -2.75
CA ASP A 178 -0.52 2.90 -1.65
C ASP A 178 0.61 1.95 -2.04
N SER A 179 1.83 2.22 -1.57
CA SER A 179 2.94 1.32 -1.84
C SER A 179 2.77 0.01 -1.05
N PHE A 180 3.46 -1.05 -1.49
CA PHE A 180 3.54 -2.28 -0.70
C PHE A 180 4.00 -2.03 0.74
N SER A 181 4.95 -1.10 0.93
CA SER A 181 5.47 -0.72 2.25
C SER A 181 4.36 -0.21 3.18
N SER A 182 3.47 0.67 2.72
CA SER A 182 2.40 1.21 3.57
C SER A 182 1.29 0.21 3.90
N LYS A 183 1.21 -0.91 3.16
CA LYS A 183 0.27 -2.01 3.44
C LYS A 183 0.94 -3.24 4.03
N HIS A 184 2.23 -3.16 4.37
CA HIS A 184 3.00 -4.32 4.81
C HIS A 184 2.40 -5.01 6.05
N ASP A 185 1.98 -4.24 7.06
CA ASP A 185 1.35 -4.78 8.27
C ASP A 185 0.10 -5.64 7.93
N ILE A 186 -0.78 -5.11 7.07
CA ILE A 186 -2.00 -5.81 6.62
C ILE A 186 -1.63 -7.10 5.88
N ILE A 187 -0.64 -7.06 5.00
CA ILE A 187 -0.20 -8.25 4.25
C ILE A 187 0.41 -9.29 5.18
N MET A 188 1.18 -8.90 6.20
CA MET A 188 1.76 -9.84 7.17
C MET A 188 0.72 -10.47 8.08
N GLU A 189 -0.31 -9.72 8.49
CA GLU A 189 -1.45 -10.27 9.23
C GLU A 189 -2.25 -11.26 8.39
N ASP A 190 -2.50 -10.92 7.13
CA ASP A 190 -3.22 -11.80 6.22
C ASP A 190 -2.42 -13.07 5.87
N LEU A 191 -1.11 -12.93 5.68
CA LEU A 191 -0.18 -14.05 5.50
C LEU A 191 -0.21 -14.99 6.71
N LYS A 192 -0.16 -14.44 7.94
CA LYS A 192 -0.28 -15.23 9.18
C LYS A 192 -1.59 -16.01 9.19
N LYS A 193 -2.72 -15.35 8.94
CA LYS A 193 -4.05 -15.98 8.91
C LYS A 193 -4.11 -17.10 7.87
N ASN A 194 -3.61 -16.86 6.65
CA ASN A 194 -3.63 -17.86 5.59
C ASN A 194 -2.67 -19.02 5.84
N ALA A 195 -1.53 -18.79 6.51
CA ALA A 195 -0.63 -19.84 6.97
C ALA A 195 -1.28 -20.73 8.04
N GLU A 196 -2.03 -20.13 8.98
CA GLU A 196 -2.82 -20.86 9.99
C GLU A 196 -3.92 -21.72 9.34
N ILE A 197 -4.67 -21.16 8.38
CA ILE A 197 -5.70 -21.90 7.62
C ILE A 197 -5.09 -23.06 6.83
N ALA A 198 -3.89 -22.87 6.27
CA ALA A 198 -3.15 -23.91 5.57
C ALA A 198 -2.56 -24.98 6.51
N GLY A 199 -2.63 -24.79 7.83
CA GLY A 199 -2.10 -25.71 8.83
C GLY A 199 -0.57 -25.72 8.89
N LEU A 200 0.10 -24.65 8.44
CA LEU A 200 1.54 -24.50 8.59
C LEU A 200 1.92 -24.51 10.08
N LYS A 201 3.14 -24.98 10.35
CA LYS A 201 3.72 -25.00 11.69
C LYS A 201 5.08 -24.32 11.65
N ASN A 202 5.54 -23.83 12.81
CA ASN A 202 6.85 -23.21 12.97
C ASN A 202 7.06 -22.06 11.97
N PHE A 203 6.17 -21.07 11.97
CA PHE A 203 6.27 -19.92 11.06
C PHE A 203 6.19 -18.57 11.80
N LEU A 204 6.05 -18.61 13.13
CA LEU A 204 6.01 -17.47 14.03
C LEU A 204 7.16 -17.58 15.01
N TYR A 205 7.92 -16.50 15.18
CA TYR A 205 9.12 -16.50 16.00
C TYR A 205 9.17 -15.29 16.92
N LYS A 206 9.93 -15.43 17.99
CA LYS A 206 10.55 -14.26 18.63
C LYS A 206 11.79 -13.88 17.84
N LYS A 207 12.14 -12.60 17.87
CA LYS A 207 13.30 -12.03 17.17
C LYS A 207 14.60 -12.84 17.33
N ASN A 208 14.88 -13.38 18.52
CA ASN A 208 16.09 -14.15 18.83
C ASN A 208 15.95 -15.68 18.65
N GLU A 209 14.82 -16.15 18.11
CA GLU A 209 14.50 -17.57 17.91
C GLU A 209 14.30 -17.90 16.42
N ILE A 210 14.68 -16.99 15.52
CA ILE A 210 14.50 -17.14 14.07
C ILE A 210 15.47 -18.21 13.54
N PRO A 211 14.97 -19.23 12.81
CA PRO A 211 15.79 -20.33 12.30
C PRO A 211 16.96 -19.86 11.47
N GLY A 212 18.15 -20.25 11.87
CA GLY A 212 19.39 -19.88 11.21
C GLY A 212 19.84 -18.45 11.48
N TYR A 213 19.14 -17.65 12.30
CA TYR A 213 19.47 -16.26 12.64
C TYR A 213 19.56 -16.02 14.18
N GLU A 214 19.71 -17.09 14.96
CA GLU A 214 19.70 -17.06 16.43
C GLU A 214 20.91 -16.32 17.04
N LYS A 215 22.03 -16.29 16.32
CA LYS A 215 23.30 -15.66 16.73
C LYS A 215 24.09 -15.13 15.54
N ASP A 216 25.10 -14.34 15.85
CA ASP A 216 26.03 -13.74 14.87
C ASP A 216 25.29 -12.90 13.83
N VAL A 217 24.28 -12.16 14.28
CA VAL A 217 23.43 -11.28 13.46
C VAL A 217 23.51 -9.83 13.94
N ARG A 218 23.08 -8.91 13.08
CA ARG A 218 22.78 -7.51 13.41
C ARG A 218 21.36 -7.20 13.00
N GLU A 219 20.80 -6.22 13.69
CA GLU A 219 19.52 -5.63 13.36
C GLU A 219 19.78 -4.35 12.57
N ILE A 220 18.97 -4.14 11.54
CA ILE A 220 18.94 -2.95 10.70
C ILE A 220 17.48 -2.51 10.65
N ASP A 221 17.22 -1.32 11.15
CA ASP A 221 15.91 -0.66 11.18
C ASP A 221 15.82 0.53 10.22
N ASP A 222 16.85 0.74 9.40
CA ASP A 222 16.89 1.79 8.39
C ASP A 222 16.24 1.31 7.08
N ASP A 223 15.37 2.15 6.51
CA ASP A 223 14.65 1.93 5.24
C ASP A 223 13.77 0.66 5.18
N THR A 224 13.28 0.17 6.34
CA THR A 224 12.28 -0.91 6.42
C THR A 224 10.87 -0.35 6.66
N PRO A 225 9.80 -1.09 6.29
CA PRO A 225 8.44 -0.71 6.69
C PRO A 225 8.30 -0.61 8.22
N ASP A 226 7.39 0.23 8.70
CA ASP A 226 7.12 0.38 10.14
C ASP A 226 6.83 -0.98 10.79
N GLY A 227 7.45 -1.25 11.94
CA GLY A 227 7.30 -2.51 12.67
C GLY A 227 8.00 -3.71 12.02
N VAL A 228 8.90 -3.47 11.06
CA VAL A 228 9.78 -4.48 10.47
C VAL A 228 11.23 -4.19 10.89
N ILE A 229 11.91 -5.23 11.35
CA ILE A 229 13.35 -5.21 11.59
C ILE A 229 14.00 -6.14 10.58
N CYS A 230 14.99 -5.66 9.83
CA CYS A 230 15.82 -6.54 9.04
C CYS A 230 16.93 -7.16 9.92
N ILE A 231 17.05 -8.47 9.86
CA ILE A 231 18.03 -9.24 10.62
C ILE A 231 18.99 -9.90 9.64
N ILE A 232 20.25 -9.51 9.72
CA ILE A 232 21.31 -9.90 8.78
C ILE A 232 22.45 -10.60 9.50
N LYS A 233 23.08 -11.57 8.86
CA LYS A 233 24.30 -12.20 9.38
C LYS A 233 25.47 -11.23 9.37
N ASN A 234 26.26 -11.23 10.45
CA ASN A 234 27.48 -10.43 10.57
C ASN A 234 28.43 -10.62 9.38
N LYS A 235 28.56 -11.87 8.90
CA LYS A 235 29.39 -12.22 7.75
C LYS A 235 28.89 -11.55 6.47
N ASP A 236 27.59 -11.62 6.20
CA ASP A 236 26.99 -11.08 4.98
C ASP A 236 26.98 -9.55 4.99
N TYR A 237 26.71 -8.95 6.15
CA TYR A 237 26.85 -7.52 6.36
C TYR A 237 28.29 -7.05 6.09
N ASN A 238 29.29 -7.68 6.71
CA ASN A 238 30.69 -7.29 6.52
C ASN A 238 31.12 -7.44 5.07
N LYS A 239 30.72 -8.55 4.41
CA LYS A 239 31.00 -8.78 3.00
C LYS A 239 30.43 -7.65 2.14
N ALA A 240 29.16 -7.28 2.36
CA ALA A 240 28.52 -6.21 1.61
C ALA A 240 29.19 -4.85 1.84
N GLN A 241 29.66 -4.57 3.05
CA GLN A 241 30.41 -3.33 3.34
C GLN A 241 31.79 -3.29 2.65
N GLU A 242 32.47 -4.43 2.49
CA GLU A 242 33.72 -4.48 1.72
C GLU A 242 33.46 -4.34 0.21
N GLU A 243 32.50 -5.08 -0.34
CA GLU A 243 32.12 -4.99 -1.77
C GLU A 243 31.69 -3.56 -2.14
N ARG A 244 31.02 -2.86 -1.22
CA ARG A 244 30.66 -1.44 -1.40
C ARG A 244 31.86 -0.55 -1.69
N LYS A 245 32.97 -0.73 -0.97
CA LYS A 245 34.18 0.11 -1.11
C LYS A 245 34.84 -0.06 -2.47
N GLU A 246 34.66 -1.21 -3.11
CA GLU A 246 35.17 -1.49 -4.45
C GLU A 246 34.33 -0.82 -5.55
N ILE A 247 33.02 -0.71 -5.34
CA ILE A 247 32.07 -0.17 -6.33
C ILE A 247 31.96 1.35 -6.21
N VAL A 248 31.98 1.86 -4.98
CA VAL A 248 31.75 3.26 -4.68
C VAL A 248 32.90 3.78 -3.80
N PRO A 249 33.73 4.70 -4.32
CA PRO A 249 34.74 5.37 -3.52
C PRO A 249 34.10 6.03 -2.30
N SER A 250 34.77 5.94 -1.14
CA SER A 250 34.29 6.50 0.14
C SER A 250 33.99 8.01 0.13
N THR A 251 34.43 8.71 -0.92
CA THR A 251 34.19 10.13 -1.16
C THR A 251 32.84 10.45 -1.81
N VAL A 252 32.10 9.46 -2.29
CA VAL A 252 30.80 9.67 -2.94
C VAL A 252 29.68 9.62 -1.91
N ALA A 253 29.12 10.79 -1.57
CA ALA A 253 27.95 10.89 -0.69
C ALA A 253 26.70 10.32 -1.38
N GLY A 254 25.82 9.65 -0.63
CA GLY A 254 24.54 9.11 -1.11
C GLY A 254 24.27 7.67 -0.68
N LYS A 255 23.04 7.21 -0.93
CA LYS A 255 22.60 5.81 -0.77
C LYS A 255 23.28 4.95 -1.84
N HIS A 256 23.98 3.89 -1.44
CA HIS A 256 24.70 3.04 -2.40
C HIS A 256 24.32 1.59 -2.19
N THR A 257 23.67 1.02 -3.21
CA THR A 257 23.13 -0.34 -3.15
C THR A 257 24.24 -1.37 -3.08
N VAL A 258 24.28 -2.13 -1.98
CA VAL A 258 24.91 -3.45 -1.97
C VAL A 258 23.92 -4.47 -1.47
N TYR A 259 23.70 -5.51 -2.27
CA TYR A 259 22.73 -6.55 -1.98
C TYR A 259 23.30 -7.48 -0.91
N ALA A 260 22.66 -7.48 0.26
CA ALA A 260 22.95 -8.45 1.30
C ALA A 260 21.67 -9.16 1.74
N PRO A 261 21.64 -10.51 1.76
CA PRO A 261 20.46 -11.26 2.17
C PRO A 261 20.17 -11.01 3.66
N CYS A 262 18.90 -10.79 3.98
CA CYS A 262 18.43 -10.67 5.36
C CYS A 262 17.03 -11.26 5.54
N ILE A 263 16.59 -11.30 6.80
CA ILE A 263 15.22 -11.64 7.16
C ILE A 263 14.52 -10.38 7.63
N TRP A 264 13.42 -10.02 6.97
CA TRP A 264 12.46 -9.07 7.49
C TRP A 264 11.61 -9.77 8.54
N TYR A 265 11.83 -9.39 9.80
CA TYR A 265 11.04 -9.82 10.94
C TYR A 265 9.95 -8.79 11.21
N HIS A 266 8.69 -9.18 11.06
CA HIS A 266 7.56 -8.32 11.37
C HIS A 266 7.19 -8.46 12.85
N GLU A 267 7.43 -7.41 13.64
CA GLU A 267 7.39 -7.47 15.10
C GLU A 267 6.01 -7.84 15.64
N LYS A 268 4.95 -7.34 15.01
CA LYS A 268 3.56 -7.55 15.44
C LYS A 268 3.11 -9.00 15.29
N THR A 269 3.48 -9.63 14.18
CA THR A 269 3.00 -10.99 13.87
C THR A 269 4.01 -12.07 14.23
N GLY A 270 5.31 -11.77 14.24
CA GLY A 270 6.39 -12.74 14.37
C GLY A 270 6.75 -13.45 13.05
N ILE A 271 6.17 -13.00 11.93
CA ILE A 271 6.42 -13.54 10.59
C ILE A 271 7.82 -13.13 10.13
N CYS A 272 8.52 -14.05 9.49
CA CYS A 272 9.84 -13.86 8.92
C CYS A 272 9.79 -14.04 7.40
N VAL A 273 10.19 -13.02 6.64
CA VAL A 273 10.24 -13.05 5.17
C VAL A 273 11.67 -12.81 4.72
N LYS A 274 12.18 -13.60 3.77
CA LYS A 274 13.48 -13.32 3.13
C LYS A 274 13.41 -12.00 2.37
N ASN A 275 14.45 -11.21 2.49
CA ASN A 275 14.59 -9.98 1.73
C ASN A 275 16.08 -9.62 1.55
N THR A 276 16.35 -8.45 0.99
CA THR A 276 17.69 -7.89 0.82
C THR A 276 17.75 -6.48 1.39
N VAL A 277 18.87 -6.14 2.03
CA VAL A 277 19.12 -4.80 2.57
C VAL A 277 19.68 -3.86 1.53
N TRP A 278 19.33 -2.58 1.66
CA TRP A 278 19.93 -1.44 0.98
C TRP A 278 20.73 -0.63 2.02
N TYR A 279 21.93 -0.17 1.68
CA TYR A 279 22.81 0.53 2.64
C TYR A 279 22.97 2.01 2.34
N ASP A 280 22.92 2.79 3.41
CA ASP A 280 23.22 4.22 3.44
C ASP A 280 24.49 4.52 4.24
N ASN A 281 25.01 5.75 4.09
CA ASN A 281 26.07 6.31 4.93
C ASN A 281 25.47 7.09 6.09
#